data_AF-A0A7K4NYW9-F1
#
_entry.id   AF-A0A7K4NYW9-F1
#
_cell.length_a   1.000
_cell.length_b   1.000
_cell.length_c   1.000
_cell.angle_alpha   90.00
_cell.angle_beta   90.00
_cell.angle_gamma   90.00
#
_symmetry.space_group_name_H-M   'P 1'
#
loop_
_entity.id
_entity.type
_entity.pdbx_description
1 polymer ?
#
loop_
_entity_poly.entity_id
_entity_poly.type
_entity_poly.pdbx_seq_one_letter_code
_entity_poly.pdbx_strand_id
1 'polypeptide(L)' 'PEPTPEPTPEPTPESSDDPFEGIIDEDITTYSEIFEVLPPENDNEAFKLGKKIREWIKHGRPKSDQ' A
#
# COMPACT_ATOMS: atom_id res chain seq x y z
N PRO A 1 3.02 -26.58 -16.64
CA PRO A 1 2.72 -25.33 -15.90
C PRO A 1 3.73 -25.16 -14.76
N GLU A 2 4.75 -24.33 -14.98
CA GLU A 2 5.65 -23.92 -13.90
C GLU A 2 4.97 -22.81 -13.09
N PRO A 3 4.91 -22.91 -11.75
CA PRO A 3 4.47 -21.82 -10.91
C PRO A 3 5.50 -20.69 -11.00
N THR A 4 5.07 -19.51 -11.43
CA THR A 4 5.84 -18.28 -11.33
C THR A 4 6.25 -18.10 -9.86
N PRO A 5 7.54 -17.91 -9.54
CA PRO A 5 7.95 -17.72 -8.16
C PRO A 5 7.32 -16.44 -7.60
N GLU A 6 6.60 -16.56 -6.48
CA GLU A 6 6.24 -15.42 -5.64
C GLU A 6 7.52 -14.63 -5.29
N PRO A 7 7.52 -13.29 -5.42
CA PRO A 7 8.67 -12.49 -5.07
C PRO A 7 8.97 -12.69 -3.58
N THR A 8 10.16 -13.20 -3.28
CA THR A 8 10.69 -13.26 -1.91
C THR A 8 10.89 -11.82 -1.44
N PRO A 9 10.35 -11.38 -0.29
CA PRO A 9 10.60 -10.03 0.19
C PRO A 9 12.10 -9.89 0.50
N GLU A 10 12.78 -9.02 -0.26
CA GLU A 10 14.17 -8.62 -0.01
C GLU A 10 14.28 -7.94 1.38
N PRO A 11 15.46 -8.01 2.02
CA PRO A 11 15.68 -7.42 3.34
C PRO A 11 15.45 -5.91 3.29
N THR A 12 14.50 -5.42 4.09
CA THR A 12 14.18 -4.00 4.22
C THR A 12 15.42 -3.19 4.60
N PRO A 13 15.89 -2.25 3.76
CA PRO A 13 16.94 -1.33 4.15
C PRO A 13 16.42 -0.38 5.24
N GLU A 14 17.23 -0.11 6.27
CA GLU A 14 16.89 0.71 7.46
C GLU A 14 16.63 2.21 7.17
N SER A 15 16.29 2.57 5.94
CA SER A 15 15.83 3.89 5.50
C SER A 15 15.02 3.68 4.23
N SER A 16 13.80 3.17 4.38
CA SER A 16 12.97 2.92 3.23
C SER A 16 12.43 4.23 2.68
N ASP A 17 12.98 4.60 1.53
CA ASP A 17 12.42 5.62 0.65
C ASP A 17 11.11 5.13 0.01
N ASP A 18 10.69 3.87 0.29
CA ASP A 18 9.45 3.35 -0.21
C ASP A 18 8.23 3.88 0.58
N PRO A 19 7.35 4.64 -0.08
CA PRO A 19 6.20 5.24 0.58
C PRO A 19 5.18 4.21 1.08
N PHE A 20 5.16 3.01 0.49
CA PHE A 20 4.22 1.94 0.80
C PHE A 20 4.84 0.82 1.63
N GLU A 21 6.03 1.02 2.21
CA GLU A 21 6.68 -0.05 2.95
C GLU A 21 5.79 -0.60 4.09
N GLY A 22 5.68 -1.92 4.19
CA GLY A 22 4.82 -2.56 5.18
C GLY A 22 3.31 -2.44 4.90
N ILE A 23 2.92 -1.88 3.76
CA ILE A 23 1.57 -1.92 3.21
C ILE A 23 1.57 -2.97 2.11
N ILE A 24 0.62 -3.91 2.14
CA ILE A 24 0.47 -4.89 1.06
C ILE A 24 -0.29 -4.27 -0.11
N ASP A 25 0.01 -4.72 -1.33
CA ASP A 25 -0.64 -4.23 -2.56
C ASP A 25 -2.18 -4.31 -2.50
N GLU A 26 -2.71 -5.32 -1.81
CA GLU A 26 -4.16 -5.47 -1.58
C GLU A 26 -4.75 -4.29 -0.78
N ASP A 27 -4.07 -3.82 0.26
CA ASP A 27 -4.52 -2.68 1.07
C ASP A 27 -4.42 -1.38 0.24
N ILE A 28 -3.40 -1.24 -0.63
CA ILE A 28 -3.27 -0.10 -1.55
C ILE A 28 -4.43 -0.08 -2.55
N THR A 29 -4.71 -1.22 -3.17
CA THR A 29 -5.78 -1.38 -4.17
C THR A 29 -7.13 -1.12 -3.54
N THR A 30 -7.42 -1.76 -2.40
CA THR A 30 -8.67 -1.60 -1.66
C THR A 30 -8.90 -0.13 -1.28
N TYR A 31 -7.86 0.54 -0.78
CA TYR A 31 -7.97 1.96 -0.44
C TYR A 31 -8.24 2.82 -1.68
N SER A 32 -7.55 2.56 -2.78
CA SER A 32 -7.80 3.26 -4.05
C SER A 32 -9.20 3.02 -4.60
N GLU A 33 -9.77 1.83 -4.45
CA GLU A 33 -11.15 1.54 -4.88
C GLU A 33 -12.20 2.22 -3.99
N ILE A 34 -12.03 2.18 -2.66
CA ILE A 34 -12.99 2.78 -1.71
C ILE A 34 -12.98 4.30 -1.79
N PHE A 35 -11.80 4.90 -1.92
CA PHE A 35 -11.61 6.35 -1.88
C PHE A 35 -11.39 6.95 -3.27
N GLU A 36 -11.55 6.17 -4.35
CA GLU A 36 -11.30 6.55 -5.75
C GLU A 36 -9.96 7.29 -5.92
N VAL A 37 -8.92 6.79 -5.26
CA VAL A 37 -7.61 7.47 -5.24
C VAL A 37 -6.81 7.11 -6.48
N LEU A 38 -6.49 8.15 -7.24
CA LEU A 38 -5.62 8.05 -8.39
C LEU A 38 -4.20 7.60 -7.97
N PRO A 39 -3.51 6.86 -8.84
CA PRO A 39 -2.10 6.55 -8.62
C PRO A 39 -1.30 7.85 -8.45
N PRO A 40 -0.33 7.88 -7.51
CA PRO A 40 0.45 9.08 -7.25
C PRO A 40 1.30 9.45 -8.47
N GLU A 41 1.34 10.75 -8.82
CA GLU A 41 2.14 11.24 -9.96
C GLU A 41 3.61 11.50 -9.59
N ASN A 42 3.93 11.57 -8.29
CA ASN A 42 5.26 11.82 -7.77
C ASN A 42 5.47 11.18 -6.40
N ASP A 43 6.73 11.05 -5.99
CA ASP A 43 7.12 10.41 -4.73
C ASP A 43 6.47 11.07 -3.51
N ASN A 44 6.36 12.40 -3.50
CA ASN A 44 5.74 13.12 -2.38
C ASN A 44 4.25 12.78 -2.23
N GLU A 45 3.52 12.61 -3.34
CA GLU A 45 2.15 12.11 -3.32
C GLU A 45 2.08 10.65 -2.91
N ALA A 46 3.01 9.83 -3.36
CA ALA A 46 3.11 8.44 -2.92
C ALA A 46 3.32 8.36 -1.40
N PHE A 47 4.23 9.14 -0.81
CA PHE A 47 4.44 9.19 0.65
C PHE A 47 3.21 9.66 1.42
N LYS A 48 2.46 10.63 0.88
CA LYS A 48 1.18 11.05 1.47
C LYS A 48 0.14 9.94 1.39
N LEU A 49 0.07 9.25 0.25
CA LEU A 49 -0.87 8.15 0.04
C LEU A 49 -0.54 6.96 0.95
N GLY A 50 0.71 6.51 0.99
CA GLY A 50 1.17 5.46 1.90
C GLY A 50 0.90 5.78 3.36
N LYS A 51 1.13 7.03 3.80
CA LYS A 51 0.73 7.46 5.16
C LYS A 51 -0.78 7.37 5.39
N LYS A 52 -1.60 7.82 4.44
CA LYS A 52 -3.06 7.73 4.54
C LYS A 52 -3.54 6.29 4.63
N ILE A 53 -2.99 5.39 3.81
CA ILE A 53 -3.32 3.97 3.81
C ILE A 53 -2.87 3.32 5.12
N ARG A 54 -1.65 3.60 5.61
CA ARG A 54 -1.17 3.12 6.92
C ARG A 54 -2.10 3.54 8.05
N GLU A 55 -2.54 4.79 8.06
CA GLU A 55 -3.51 5.26 9.04
C GLU A 55 -4.86 4.55 8.86
N TRP A 56 -5.38 4.40 7.65
CA TRP A 56 -6.61 3.65 7.38
C TRP A 56 -6.55 2.19 7.87
N ILE A 57 -5.42 1.50 7.66
CA ILE A 57 -5.18 0.14 8.18
C ILE A 57 -5.18 0.15 9.71
N LYS A 58 -4.47 1.08 10.36
CA LYS A 58 -4.44 1.21 11.83
C LYS A 58 -5.81 1.46 12.44
N HIS A 59 -6.67 2.20 11.74
CA HIS A 59 -8.04 2.43 12.16
C HIS A 59 -8.94 1.19 12.00
N GLY A 60 -8.39 0.06 11.57
CA GLY A 60 -9.05 -1.24 11.55
C GLY A 60 -9.62 -1.63 10.19
N ARG A 61 -9.20 -0.95 9.10
CA ARG A 61 -9.78 -1.11 7.75
C ARG A 61 -11.30 -1.00 7.84
N PRO A 62 -11.89 0.21 7.99
CA PRO A 62 -13.31 0.38 7.77
C PRO A 62 -13.59 -0.01 6.32
N LYS A 63 -13.79 -1.32 6.11
CA LYS A 63 -14.59 -1.85 5.02
C LYS A 63 -15.91 -1.15 5.19
N SER A 64 -16.44 -0.62 4.09
CA SER A 64 -17.85 -0.35 3.91
C SER A 64 -18.64 -1.33 4.80
N ASP A 65 -19.15 -0.82 5.93
CA ASP A 65 -20.07 -1.59 6.75
C ASP A 65 -21.37 -1.57 5.95
N GLN A 66 -21.52 -2.52 5.02
CA GLN A 66 -22.78 -2.94 4.41
C GLN A 66 -22.61 -4.16 3.50
#